data_AF-A0A8H4K5B7-F1
#
_entry.id   AF-A0A8H4K5B7-F1
#
_cell.length_a   1.000
_cell.length_b   1.000
_cell.length_c   1.000
_cell.angle_alpha   90.00
_cell.angle_beta   90.00
_cell.angle_gamma   90.00
#
_symmetry.space_group_name_H-M   'P 1'
#
loop_
_entity.id
_entity.type
_entity.pdbx_description
1 polymer ?
#
loop_
_entity_poly.entity_id
_entity_poly.type
_entity_poly.pdbx_seq_one_letter_code
_entity_poly.pdbx_strand_id
1 'polypeptide(L)'
;MHQSNEPDNSLASPPTTSPPDIPPFSPRSMADVGTDSGNLFRLKDVLTYFAAVKGDLSNVTAPPFILAPKSAIEIPAAWACHHDLFLQPADEPDAGVRALLLAKNYICSLKQLVNADSPDAAKKPLNPFLGELFFGSFSDKSGSKSELVIEQVSHHPPVTACSVYNKERGMSSIGFAGQETSFSLVNGVTVRPTGCAIIQDHKHHEQSLMTMPTILVKGVTTGNPYPEMEGPAYIASSSGYLTKIGFHGKGRLGYGQKNQVVAEVFAPNDKHHPLYRITGQWTGEIKVEDSSKTTLEEFHVDKIPISPLKVAPVEEQTPWESRRAWFKVTQAIKQHNIEKVYAHKSTLEESQRRRRVEEERTGKQWNRLFFTQIPKGDETLESLVSKVPEKLSILDFTKTGGAWRFIGADRAEEVKRHLSRDSLP
;
A
#
# COMPACT_ATOMS: atom_id res chain seq x y z
N MET A 1 3.74 45.73 -45.73
CA MET A 1 4.59 45.21 -44.63
C MET A 1 3.78 45.31 -43.34
N HIS A 2 3.60 44.16 -42.70
CA HIS A 2 3.09 43.88 -41.34
C HIS A 2 1.77 44.49 -40.87
N GLN A 3 0.69 43.69 -41.00
CA GLN A 3 -0.32 43.56 -39.94
C GLN A 3 -0.11 42.20 -39.25
N SER A 4 -0.06 42.24 -37.93
CA SER A 4 0.17 41.16 -37.00
C SER A 4 -1.11 40.34 -36.77
N ASN A 5 -1.05 39.03 -37.01
CA ASN A 5 -2.06 38.05 -36.61
C ASN A 5 -1.74 37.58 -35.18
N GLU A 6 -2.64 37.82 -34.23
CA GLU A 6 -2.73 37.02 -32.99
C GLU A 6 -3.66 35.82 -33.24
N PRO A 7 -3.32 34.60 -32.76
CA PRO A 7 -4.26 33.50 -32.77
C PRO A 7 -5.12 33.50 -31.50
N ASP A 8 -6.43 33.43 -31.72
CA ASP A 8 -7.48 33.21 -30.75
C ASP A 8 -7.29 31.84 -30.05
N ASN A 9 -6.98 31.86 -28.75
CA ASN A 9 -6.69 30.67 -27.95
C ASN A 9 -7.89 30.34 -27.06
N SER A 10 -8.96 29.84 -27.67
CA SER A 10 -10.11 29.26 -26.94
C SER A 10 -9.82 27.79 -26.59
N LEU A 11 -9.25 27.58 -25.40
CA LEU A 11 -9.15 26.26 -24.78
C LEU A 11 -10.57 25.81 -24.37
N ALA A 12 -11.18 24.95 -25.20
CA ALA A 12 -12.41 24.25 -24.86
C ALA A 12 -12.20 23.37 -23.61
N SER A 13 -13.05 23.56 -22.60
CA SER A 13 -13.10 22.71 -21.41
C SER A 13 -13.38 21.24 -21.79
N PRO A 14 -12.70 20.26 -21.17
CA PRO A 14 -13.01 18.85 -21.41
C PRO A 14 -14.40 18.50 -20.82
N PRO A 15 -15.15 17.58 -21.43
CA PRO A 15 -16.46 17.19 -20.95
C PRO A 15 -16.35 16.44 -19.61
N THR A 16 -17.07 16.93 -18.61
CA THR A 16 -17.36 16.22 -17.35
C THR A 16 -18.18 14.98 -17.67
N THR A 17 -17.53 13.82 -17.68
CA THR A 17 -18.22 12.51 -17.69
C THR A 17 -18.58 12.14 -16.25
N SER A 18 -19.87 12.14 -15.94
CA SER A 18 -20.40 11.47 -14.76
C SER A 18 -20.07 9.96 -14.84
N PRO A 19 -19.73 9.30 -13.72
CA PRO A 19 -19.53 7.86 -13.72
C PRO A 19 -20.84 7.15 -14.12
N PRO A 20 -20.77 5.99 -14.81
CA PRO A 20 -21.95 5.27 -15.23
C PRO A 20 -22.75 4.77 -14.01
N ASP A 21 -24.07 4.99 -14.03
CA ASP A 21 -25.00 4.39 -13.09
C ASP A 21 -24.99 2.87 -13.25
N ILE A 22 -24.36 2.17 -12.30
CA ILE A 22 -24.46 0.71 -12.21
C ILE A 22 -25.82 0.40 -11.58
N PRO A 23 -26.67 -0.43 -12.20
CA PRO A 23 -27.98 -0.76 -11.64
C PRO A 23 -27.83 -1.45 -10.27
N PRO A 24 -28.73 -1.17 -9.31
CA PRO A 24 -28.67 -1.78 -7.99
C PRO A 24 -28.78 -3.31 -8.09
N PHE A 25 -27.91 -4.00 -7.35
CA PHE A 25 -27.95 -5.45 -7.19
C PHE A 25 -29.33 -5.87 -6.67
N SER A 26 -30.01 -6.79 -7.36
CA SER A 26 -31.29 -7.35 -6.91
C SER A 26 -31.03 -8.34 -5.76
N PRO A 27 -31.51 -8.09 -4.53
CA PRO A 27 -31.36 -9.05 -3.44
C PRO A 27 -32.38 -10.18 -3.65
N ARG A 28 -31.95 -11.30 -4.24
CA ARG A 28 -32.72 -12.56 -4.17
C ARG A 28 -32.48 -13.24 -2.81
N SER A 29 -33.56 -13.82 -2.29
CA SER A 29 -33.70 -14.44 -0.96
C SER A 29 -32.55 -15.37 -0.55
N MET A 30 -32.08 -15.23 0.69
CA MET A 30 -30.93 -15.89 1.32
C MET A 30 -31.15 -17.35 1.78
N ALA A 31 -32.08 -18.10 1.19
CA ALA A 31 -32.41 -19.46 1.66
C ALA A 31 -31.53 -20.60 1.08
N ASP A 32 -30.77 -20.37 -0.01
CA ASP A 32 -30.02 -21.44 -0.70
C ASP A 32 -28.52 -21.49 -0.36
N VAL A 33 -28.08 -20.77 0.68
CA VAL A 33 -26.66 -20.60 1.01
C VAL A 33 -26.16 -21.75 1.89
N GLY A 34 -25.98 -22.93 1.30
CA GLY A 34 -25.41 -24.09 2.01
C GLY A 34 -24.91 -25.26 1.16
N THR A 35 -24.91 -25.16 -0.18
CA THR A 35 -24.50 -26.25 -1.09
C THR A 35 -23.47 -25.75 -2.11
N ASP A 36 -22.80 -26.68 -2.83
CA ASP A 36 -21.84 -26.39 -3.93
C ASP A 36 -22.39 -25.38 -4.96
N SER A 37 -23.71 -25.32 -5.11
CA SER A 37 -24.43 -24.34 -5.92
C SER A 37 -24.15 -22.89 -5.46
N GLY A 38 -24.08 -22.64 -4.15
CA GLY A 38 -23.81 -21.32 -3.56
C GLY A 38 -22.42 -20.77 -3.90
N ASN A 39 -21.40 -21.63 -4.04
CA ASN A 39 -20.07 -21.24 -4.49
C ASN A 39 -20.06 -20.89 -5.99
N LEU A 40 -20.81 -21.65 -6.80
CA LEU A 40 -20.94 -21.38 -8.24
C LEU A 40 -21.72 -20.08 -8.50
N PHE A 41 -22.76 -19.78 -7.71
CA PHE A 41 -23.49 -18.52 -7.77
C PHE A 41 -22.60 -17.33 -7.38
N ARG A 42 -21.83 -17.44 -6.29
CA ARG A 42 -20.85 -16.40 -5.91
C ARG A 42 -19.80 -16.15 -7.00
N LEU A 43 -19.32 -17.20 -7.66
CA LEU A 43 -18.36 -17.06 -8.76
C LEU A 43 -18.97 -16.32 -9.97
N LYS A 44 -20.22 -16.64 -10.33
CA LYS A 44 -20.94 -15.93 -11.40
C LYS A 44 -21.12 -14.45 -11.08
N ASP A 45 -21.47 -14.11 -9.84
CA ASP A 45 -21.64 -12.72 -9.41
C ASP A 45 -20.31 -11.95 -9.45
N VAL A 46 -19.21 -12.59 -9.04
CA VAL A 46 -17.86 -12.01 -9.11
C VAL A 46 -17.43 -11.77 -10.57
N LEU A 47 -17.63 -12.75 -11.46
CA LEU A 47 -17.31 -12.60 -12.87
C LEU A 47 -18.17 -11.55 -13.56
N THR A 48 -19.47 -11.50 -13.21
CA THR A 48 -20.40 -10.48 -13.72
C THR A 48 -19.98 -9.09 -13.26
N TYR A 49 -19.60 -8.94 -11.99
CA TYR A 49 -19.03 -7.69 -11.47
C TYR A 49 -17.80 -7.25 -12.28
N PHE A 50 -16.82 -8.14 -12.47
CA PHE A 50 -15.62 -7.79 -13.23
C PHE A 50 -15.89 -7.53 -14.72
N ALA A 51 -16.87 -8.19 -15.32
CA ALA A 51 -17.29 -7.94 -16.71
C ALA A 51 -18.02 -6.59 -16.87
N ALA A 52 -18.74 -6.14 -15.84
CA ALA A 52 -19.46 -4.88 -15.83
C ALA A 52 -18.55 -3.66 -15.64
N VAL A 53 -17.39 -3.83 -14.97
CA VAL A 53 -16.42 -2.75 -14.77
C VAL A 53 -15.55 -2.57 -16.01
N LYS A 54 -15.65 -1.38 -16.62
CA LYS A 54 -14.68 -0.92 -17.62
C LYS A 54 -13.61 -0.06 -16.92
N GLY A 55 -12.35 -0.51 -16.89
CA GLY A 55 -11.23 0.27 -16.36
C GLY A 55 -10.82 -0.09 -14.93
N ASP A 56 -10.41 0.91 -14.15
CA ASP A 56 -9.84 0.74 -12.81
C ASP A 56 -10.87 0.33 -11.75
N LEU A 57 -10.59 -0.77 -11.05
CA LEU A 57 -11.48 -1.38 -10.04
C LEU A 57 -11.41 -0.69 -8.66
N SER A 58 -10.47 0.23 -8.47
CA SER A 58 -10.21 0.88 -7.18
C SER A 58 -11.47 1.60 -6.67
N ASN A 59 -12.16 2.29 -7.57
CA ASN A 59 -13.32 3.15 -7.28
C ASN A 59 -14.68 2.47 -7.40
N VAL A 60 -14.75 1.20 -7.80
CA VAL A 60 -16.03 0.50 -7.95
C VAL A 60 -16.45 -0.18 -6.65
N THR A 61 -17.73 -0.06 -6.29
CA THR A 61 -18.30 -0.76 -5.13
C THR A 61 -18.44 -2.24 -5.40
N ALA A 62 -17.56 -3.02 -4.75
CA ALA A 62 -17.57 -4.47 -4.76
C ALA A 62 -18.73 -5.04 -3.90
N PRO A 63 -19.27 -6.23 -4.25
CA PRO A 63 -20.23 -6.93 -3.40
C PRO A 63 -19.69 -7.20 -1.99
N PRO A 64 -20.52 -7.15 -0.92
CA PRO A 64 -20.00 -7.24 0.45
C PRO A 64 -19.25 -8.53 0.80
N PHE A 65 -19.57 -9.65 0.14
CA PHE A 65 -18.90 -10.93 0.40
C PHE A 65 -17.43 -10.96 -0.08
N ILE A 66 -17.02 -10.04 -0.95
CA ILE A 66 -15.61 -9.86 -1.35
C ILE A 66 -14.93 -8.67 -0.65
N LEU A 67 -15.60 -7.99 0.29
CA LEU A 67 -15.02 -6.88 1.04
C LEU A 67 -14.29 -7.38 2.30
N ALA A 68 -13.11 -6.81 2.54
CA ALA A 68 -12.44 -6.94 3.84
C ALA A 68 -13.00 -5.89 4.82
N PRO A 69 -13.14 -6.20 6.11
CA PRO A 69 -13.59 -5.25 7.12
C PRO A 69 -12.45 -4.32 7.59
N LYS A 70 -11.64 -3.82 6.64
CA LYS A 70 -10.49 -2.94 6.86
C LYS A 70 -10.33 -1.96 5.70
N SER A 71 -9.87 -0.76 5.98
CA SER A 71 -9.51 0.23 4.96
C SER A 71 -8.10 -0.05 4.40
N ALA A 72 -7.89 0.28 3.14
CA ALA A 72 -6.59 0.12 2.49
C ALA A 72 -5.51 1.00 3.15
N ILE A 73 -5.91 2.06 3.87
CA ILE A 73 -4.99 2.94 4.59
C ILE A 73 -4.19 2.22 5.67
N GLU A 74 -4.68 1.08 6.20
CA GLU A 74 -3.96 0.31 7.23
C GLU A 74 -2.81 -0.53 6.66
N ILE A 75 -2.82 -0.82 5.34
CA ILE A 75 -1.87 -1.74 4.68
C ILE A 75 -0.40 -1.30 4.84
N PRO A 76 -0.03 -0.01 4.69
CA PRO A 76 1.38 0.39 4.80
C PRO A 76 2.02 0.09 6.16
N ALA A 77 1.24 -0.12 7.22
CA ALA A 77 1.76 -0.51 8.54
C ALA A 77 2.51 -1.87 8.51
N ALA A 78 2.21 -2.73 7.54
CA ALA A 78 2.86 -4.03 7.38
C ALA A 78 4.38 -3.92 7.15
N TRP A 79 4.87 -2.81 6.57
CA TRP A 79 6.30 -2.63 6.31
C TRP A 79 7.16 -2.49 7.57
N ALA A 80 6.54 -2.22 8.71
CA ALA A 80 7.21 -2.09 10.01
C ALA A 80 6.76 -3.16 11.03
N CYS A 81 6.03 -4.20 10.59
CA CYS A 81 5.45 -5.20 11.50
C CYS A 81 6.50 -6.11 12.15
N HIS A 82 7.63 -6.37 11.49
CA HIS A 82 8.78 -7.05 12.08
C HIS A 82 9.70 -6.00 12.71
N HIS A 83 9.21 -5.35 13.78
CA HIS A 83 9.72 -4.04 14.15
C HIS A 83 11.19 -4.02 14.61
N ASP A 84 11.63 -5.06 15.32
CA ASP A 84 13.05 -5.20 15.66
C ASP A 84 13.93 -5.30 14.41
N LEU A 85 13.49 -6.05 13.39
CA LEU A 85 14.18 -6.19 12.12
C LEU A 85 14.17 -4.89 11.30
N PHE A 86 13.06 -4.14 11.34
CA PHE A 86 12.95 -2.83 10.72
C PHE A 86 13.95 -1.82 11.29
N LEU A 87 14.21 -1.86 12.61
CA LEU A 87 15.13 -0.95 13.30
C LEU A 87 16.59 -1.41 13.27
N GLN A 88 16.83 -2.70 13.02
CA GLN A 88 18.16 -3.31 13.08
C GLN A 88 19.25 -2.62 12.25
N PRO A 89 18.99 -2.07 11.03
CA PRO A 89 20.03 -1.38 10.26
C PRO A 89 20.73 -0.25 11.03
N ALA A 90 20.04 0.43 11.96
CA ALA A 90 20.58 1.54 12.74
C ALA A 90 21.72 1.15 13.69
N ASP A 91 21.83 -0.14 14.02
CA ASP A 91 22.84 -0.68 14.93
C ASP A 91 23.91 -1.49 14.18
N GLU A 92 23.87 -1.50 12.83
CA GLU A 92 24.78 -2.25 11.98
C GLU A 92 25.80 -1.33 11.26
N PRO A 93 27.11 -1.43 11.56
CA PRO A 93 28.11 -0.55 10.95
C PRO A 93 28.42 -0.84 9.47
N ASP A 94 28.27 -2.08 8.99
CA ASP A 94 28.56 -2.43 7.59
C ASP A 94 27.38 -2.09 6.66
N ALA A 95 27.64 -1.26 5.64
CA ALA A 95 26.61 -0.83 4.69
C ALA A 95 26.03 -1.98 3.86
N GLY A 96 26.82 -3.01 3.56
CA GLY A 96 26.35 -4.19 2.85
C GLY A 96 25.42 -5.04 3.72
N VAL A 97 25.74 -5.21 5.00
CA VAL A 97 24.86 -5.88 5.96
C VAL A 97 23.59 -5.06 6.21
N ARG A 98 23.66 -3.73 6.31
CA ARG A 98 22.44 -2.88 6.34
C ARG A 98 21.55 -3.10 5.13
N ALA A 99 22.11 -3.15 3.92
CA ALA A 99 21.35 -3.45 2.70
C ALA A 99 20.70 -4.84 2.73
N LEU A 100 21.40 -5.85 3.28
CA LEU A 100 20.86 -7.19 3.52
C LEU A 100 19.69 -7.17 4.52
N LEU A 101 19.83 -6.45 5.63
CA LEU A 101 18.78 -6.31 6.65
C LEU A 101 17.51 -5.65 6.09
N LEU A 102 17.66 -4.60 5.27
CA LEU A 102 16.55 -3.98 4.56
C LEU A 102 15.85 -4.96 3.61
N ALA A 103 16.62 -5.78 2.87
CA ALA A 103 16.08 -6.83 2.01
C ALA A 103 15.34 -7.92 2.80
N LYS A 104 15.89 -8.32 3.96
CA LYS A 104 15.26 -9.28 4.87
C LYS A 104 13.95 -8.74 5.44
N ASN A 105 13.93 -7.49 5.91
CA ASN A 105 12.70 -6.82 6.38
C ASN A 105 11.64 -6.77 5.28
N TYR A 106 12.04 -6.36 4.07
CA TYR A 106 11.17 -6.30 2.91
C TYR A 106 10.43 -7.62 2.71
N ILE A 107 11.18 -8.73 2.63
CA ILE A 107 10.62 -10.06 2.35
C ILE A 107 9.71 -10.54 3.48
N CYS A 108 10.13 -10.38 4.74
CA CYS A 108 9.34 -10.85 5.88
C CYS A 108 8.00 -10.10 5.98
N SER A 109 7.96 -8.81 5.65
CA SER A 109 6.74 -8.01 5.67
C SER A 109 5.70 -8.39 4.62
N LEU A 110 6.07 -9.11 3.55
CA LEU A 110 5.16 -9.40 2.42
C LEU A 110 3.95 -10.22 2.82
N LYS A 111 4.11 -11.17 3.74
CA LYS A 111 3.00 -12.00 4.25
C LYS A 111 1.92 -11.14 4.92
N GLN A 112 2.33 -10.13 5.69
CA GLN A 112 1.44 -9.19 6.36
C GLN A 112 0.85 -8.16 5.39
N LEU A 113 1.62 -7.71 4.39
CA LEU A 113 1.18 -6.77 3.37
C LEU A 113 -0.09 -7.23 2.64
N VAL A 114 -0.17 -8.52 2.33
CA VAL A 114 -1.32 -9.12 1.65
C VAL A 114 -2.24 -9.89 2.59
N ASN A 115 -1.98 -9.82 3.91
CA ASN A 115 -2.76 -10.47 4.96
C ASN A 115 -2.97 -11.98 4.69
N ALA A 116 -1.89 -12.68 4.26
CA ALA A 116 -1.96 -14.02 3.68
C ALA A 116 -2.54 -15.09 4.62
N ASP A 117 -2.40 -14.92 5.94
CA ASP A 117 -2.87 -15.88 6.95
C ASP A 117 -4.33 -15.65 7.39
N SER A 118 -4.98 -14.63 6.85
CA SER A 118 -6.32 -14.25 7.26
C SER A 118 -7.39 -14.86 6.35
N PRO A 119 -8.59 -15.17 6.86
CA PRO A 119 -9.76 -15.47 6.03
C PRO A 119 -10.16 -14.33 5.09
N ASP A 120 -9.64 -13.12 5.33
CA ASP A 120 -9.81 -11.94 4.49
C ASP A 120 -8.67 -11.76 3.47
N ALA A 121 -7.74 -12.73 3.38
CA ALA A 121 -6.74 -12.76 2.31
C ALA A 121 -7.45 -12.63 0.96
N ALA A 122 -6.91 -11.78 0.08
CA ALA A 122 -7.48 -11.51 -1.25
C ALA A 122 -8.88 -10.86 -1.30
N LYS A 123 -9.46 -10.44 -0.16
CA LYS A 123 -10.65 -9.57 -0.17
C LYS A 123 -10.28 -8.12 -0.46
N LYS A 124 -11.19 -7.39 -1.09
CA LYS A 124 -11.02 -5.97 -1.41
C LYS A 124 -11.14 -5.12 -0.14
N PRO A 125 -10.11 -4.36 0.28
CA PRO A 125 -10.25 -3.41 1.38
C PRO A 125 -11.20 -2.26 1.02
N LEU A 126 -11.67 -1.54 2.04
CA LEU A 126 -12.41 -0.29 1.86
C LEU A 126 -11.50 0.76 1.20
N ASN A 127 -12.03 1.50 0.23
CA ASN A 127 -11.28 2.57 -0.44
C ASN A 127 -11.21 3.77 0.51
N PRO A 128 -10.02 4.27 0.87
CA PRO A 128 -9.94 5.36 1.83
C PRO A 128 -10.54 6.66 1.29
N PHE A 129 -11.18 7.43 2.16
CA PHE A 129 -11.69 8.76 1.82
C PHE A 129 -10.59 9.83 1.94
N LEU A 130 -10.77 11.00 1.32
CA LEU A 130 -9.75 12.06 1.36
C LEU A 130 -9.55 12.58 2.79
N GLY A 131 -8.31 12.61 3.26
CA GLY A 131 -7.98 13.00 4.63
C GLY A 131 -8.26 11.93 5.68
N GLU A 132 -8.61 10.70 5.30
CA GLU A 132 -8.65 9.58 6.23
C GLU A 132 -7.29 9.42 6.92
N LEU A 133 -7.32 9.17 8.23
CA LEU A 133 -6.12 9.03 9.06
C LEU A 133 -6.02 7.63 9.65
N PHE A 134 -4.80 7.17 9.86
CA PHE A 134 -4.55 6.00 10.68
C PHE A 134 -3.28 6.18 11.51
N PHE A 135 -3.44 6.13 12.83
CA PHE A 135 -2.34 6.25 13.77
C PHE A 135 -2.11 4.94 14.50
N GLY A 136 -0.86 4.73 14.89
CA GLY A 136 -0.52 3.66 15.82
C GLY A 136 0.90 3.80 16.31
N SER A 137 1.35 2.78 17.02
CA SER A 137 2.74 2.69 17.44
C SER A 137 3.21 1.25 17.51
N PHE A 138 4.49 1.07 17.27
CA PHE A 138 5.21 -0.18 17.53
C PHE A 138 6.18 0.05 18.69
N SER A 139 6.52 -1.02 19.38
CA SER A 139 7.60 -1.03 20.35
C SER A 139 8.58 -2.14 19.99
N ASP A 140 9.87 -1.85 20.10
CA ASP A 140 10.92 -2.87 20.01
C ASP A 140 10.99 -3.67 21.32
N LYS A 141 11.85 -4.69 21.36
CA LYS A 141 12.05 -5.52 22.57
C LYS A 141 12.57 -4.76 23.79
N SER A 142 13.21 -3.60 23.60
CA SER A 142 13.70 -2.75 24.68
C SER A 142 12.63 -1.78 25.21
N GLY A 143 11.50 -1.68 24.52
CA GLY A 143 10.43 -0.73 24.83
C GLY A 143 10.55 0.61 24.08
N SER A 144 11.55 0.78 23.21
CA SER A 144 11.68 1.96 22.36
C SER A 144 10.48 2.05 21.42
N LYS A 145 9.87 3.23 21.35
CA LYS A 145 8.59 3.44 20.67
C LYS A 145 8.79 4.10 19.31
N SER A 146 8.15 3.51 18.30
CA SER A 146 8.00 4.11 16.98
C SER A 146 6.56 4.54 16.75
N GLU A 147 6.35 5.78 16.32
CA GLU A 147 5.04 6.31 15.98
C GLU A 147 4.75 6.08 14.50
N LEU A 148 3.51 5.69 14.19
CA LEU A 148 2.98 5.50 12.85
C LEU A 148 1.95 6.59 12.55
N VAL A 149 2.11 7.25 11.40
CA VAL A 149 1.17 8.25 10.87
C VAL A 149 0.87 7.90 9.41
N ILE A 150 -0.40 7.66 9.09
CA ILE A 150 -0.86 7.44 7.71
C ILE A 150 -1.99 8.42 7.40
N GLU A 151 -1.96 9.00 6.21
CA GLU A 151 -2.96 9.92 5.69
C GLU A 151 -3.32 9.56 4.24
N GLN A 152 -4.61 9.58 3.90
CA GLN A 152 -5.06 9.56 2.52
C GLN A 152 -4.92 10.95 1.91
N VAL A 153 -3.78 11.19 1.26
CA VAL A 153 -3.40 12.51 0.72
C VAL A 153 -4.07 12.83 -0.62
N SER A 154 -4.63 11.85 -1.31
CA SER A 154 -5.42 12.06 -2.51
C SER A 154 -6.48 10.98 -2.68
N HIS A 155 -7.60 11.33 -3.32
CA HIS A 155 -8.67 10.39 -3.65
C HIS A 155 -8.85 10.18 -5.16
N HIS A 156 -8.50 11.17 -5.99
CA HIS A 156 -8.50 11.04 -7.45
C HIS A 156 -7.19 11.60 -8.04
N PRO A 157 -6.18 10.75 -8.36
CA PRO A 157 -6.13 9.31 -8.07
C PRO A 157 -5.99 9.01 -6.56
N PRO A 158 -6.35 7.82 -6.07
CA PRO A 158 -6.20 7.46 -4.67
C PRO A 158 -4.72 7.31 -4.29
N VAL A 159 -4.26 8.07 -3.30
CA VAL A 159 -2.89 8.04 -2.80
C VAL A 159 -2.88 8.05 -1.29
N THR A 160 -2.19 7.07 -0.72
CA THR A 160 -1.94 6.95 0.72
C THR A 160 -0.48 7.32 0.99
N ALA A 161 -0.25 8.22 1.95
CA ALA A 161 1.10 8.52 2.46
C ALA A 161 1.23 8.02 3.90
N CYS A 162 2.40 7.52 4.25
CA CYS A 162 2.72 6.86 5.51
C CYS A 162 4.09 7.32 6.01
N SER A 163 4.23 7.45 7.33
CA SER A 163 5.51 7.61 7.99
C SER A 163 5.55 6.79 9.28
N VAL A 164 6.69 6.14 9.51
CA VAL A 164 7.06 5.56 10.81
C VAL A 164 8.31 6.27 11.28
N TYR A 165 8.39 6.69 12.54
CA TYR A 165 9.61 7.28 13.08
C TYR A 165 9.89 6.82 14.51
N ASN A 166 11.17 6.56 14.78
CA ASN A 166 11.72 6.27 16.09
C ASN A 166 12.84 7.27 16.39
N LYS A 167 12.57 8.23 17.29
CA LYS A 167 13.54 9.27 17.65
C LYS A 167 14.74 8.71 18.42
N GLU A 168 14.52 7.70 19.25
CA GLU A 168 15.55 7.09 20.11
C GLU A 168 16.53 6.21 19.30
N ARG A 169 15.99 5.43 18.37
CA ARG A 169 16.78 4.55 17.48
C ARG A 169 17.38 5.27 16.28
N GLY A 170 16.93 6.50 16.00
CA GLY A 170 17.42 7.27 14.85
C GLY A 170 16.99 6.67 13.52
N MET A 171 15.78 6.11 13.44
CA MET A 171 15.23 5.51 12.23
C MET A 171 13.91 6.18 11.87
N SER A 172 13.70 6.45 10.59
CA SER A 172 12.39 6.83 10.07
C SER A 172 12.13 6.30 8.67
N SER A 173 10.87 6.26 8.28
CA SER A 173 10.46 5.99 6.92
C SER A 173 9.39 6.98 6.47
N ILE A 174 9.39 7.26 5.17
CA ILE A 174 8.36 8.04 4.50
C ILE A 174 8.00 7.27 3.24
N GLY A 175 6.73 6.90 3.09
CA GLY A 175 6.26 6.22 1.90
C GLY A 175 4.97 6.85 1.39
N PHE A 176 4.76 6.75 0.09
CA PHE A 176 3.49 7.05 -0.51
C PHE A 176 3.25 6.12 -1.70
N ALA A 177 2.00 5.70 -1.86
CA ALA A 177 1.61 4.86 -2.97
C ALA A 177 0.20 5.20 -3.42
N GLY A 178 0.03 5.32 -4.74
CA GLY A 178 -1.23 5.08 -5.40
C GLY A 178 -1.29 3.63 -5.91
N GLN A 179 -2.42 3.25 -6.48
CA GLN A 179 -2.58 1.93 -7.08
C GLN A 179 -3.41 2.01 -8.36
N GLU A 180 -3.02 1.20 -9.33
CA GLU A 180 -3.84 0.90 -10.51
C GLU A 180 -4.29 -0.55 -10.40
N THR A 181 -5.59 -0.79 -10.52
CA THR A 181 -6.14 -2.13 -10.40
C THR A 181 -6.81 -2.56 -11.70
N SER A 182 -6.49 -3.75 -12.18
CA SER A 182 -7.09 -4.32 -13.40
C SER A 182 -7.48 -5.78 -13.18
N PHE A 183 -8.38 -6.30 -14.00
CA PHE A 183 -8.78 -7.71 -13.98
C PHE A 183 -8.54 -8.37 -15.34
N SER A 184 -8.07 -9.61 -15.32
CA SER A 184 -8.12 -10.49 -16.49
C SER A 184 -8.47 -11.92 -16.08
N LEU A 185 -9.02 -12.69 -17.01
CA LEU A 185 -9.37 -14.10 -16.76
C LEU A 185 -8.14 -14.97 -16.42
N VAL A 186 -6.95 -14.56 -16.90
CA VAL A 186 -5.70 -15.32 -16.70
C VAL A 186 -5.02 -14.95 -15.39
N ASN A 187 -4.90 -13.66 -15.08
CA ASN A 187 -4.14 -13.19 -13.92
C ASN A 187 -5.01 -12.91 -12.69
N GLY A 188 -6.34 -12.96 -12.82
CA GLY A 188 -7.26 -12.49 -11.78
C GLY A 188 -7.16 -10.98 -11.61
N VAL A 189 -7.12 -10.50 -10.36
CA VAL A 189 -6.93 -9.05 -10.08
C VAL A 189 -5.44 -8.73 -10.02
N THR A 190 -5.01 -7.72 -10.76
CA THR A 190 -3.65 -7.18 -10.72
C THR A 190 -3.70 -5.81 -10.03
N VAL A 191 -2.92 -5.64 -8.98
CA VAL A 191 -2.74 -4.37 -8.26
C VAL A 191 -1.31 -3.90 -8.50
N ARG A 192 -1.16 -2.82 -9.26
CA ARG A 192 0.14 -2.19 -9.53
C ARG A 192 0.29 -0.95 -8.65
N PRO A 193 1.03 -1.05 -7.53
CA PRO A 193 1.33 0.13 -6.74
C PRO A 193 2.22 1.07 -7.54
N THR A 194 1.96 2.37 -7.46
CA THR A 194 2.83 3.42 -7.99
C THR A 194 3.28 4.32 -6.87
N GLY A 195 4.58 4.50 -6.70
CA GLY A 195 5.16 5.25 -5.59
C GLY A 195 6.36 4.52 -4.98
N CYS A 196 6.81 4.98 -3.82
CA CYS A 196 7.98 4.44 -3.15
C CYS A 196 7.93 4.68 -1.64
N ALA A 197 8.85 4.05 -0.93
CA ALA A 197 9.21 4.44 0.42
C ALA A 197 10.69 4.80 0.48
N ILE A 198 11.05 5.72 1.38
CA ILE A 198 12.42 6.08 1.72
C ILE A 198 12.61 5.73 3.19
N ILE A 199 13.54 4.83 3.48
CA ILE A 199 13.99 4.50 4.83
C ILE A 199 15.22 5.36 5.12
N GLN A 200 15.24 5.99 6.28
CA GLN A 200 16.28 6.91 6.72
C GLN A 200 16.92 6.36 7.99
N ASP A 201 18.20 6.09 7.88
CA ASP A 201 19.08 5.79 9.00
C ASP A 201 19.86 7.05 9.33
N HIS A 202 19.44 7.72 10.40
CA HIS A 202 20.02 9.01 10.80
C HIS A 202 21.39 8.86 11.46
N LYS A 203 21.71 7.68 12.02
CA LYS A 203 23.01 7.41 12.64
C LYS A 203 24.10 7.24 11.59
N HIS A 204 23.78 6.58 10.48
CA HIS A 204 24.72 6.34 9.38
C HIS A 204 24.61 7.37 8.24
N HIS A 205 23.69 8.33 8.33
CA HIS A 205 23.36 9.29 7.27
C HIS A 205 23.03 8.60 5.93
N GLU A 206 22.30 7.49 6.01
CA GLU A 206 21.96 6.65 4.87
C GLU A 206 20.47 6.72 4.55
N GLN A 207 20.15 6.81 3.26
CA GLN A 207 18.79 6.81 2.75
C GLN A 207 18.62 5.70 1.73
N SER A 208 17.58 4.90 1.86
CA SER A 208 17.28 3.79 0.97
C SER A 208 15.88 3.94 0.38
N LEU A 209 15.80 4.07 -0.95
CA LEU A 209 14.54 4.09 -1.68
C LEU A 209 14.11 2.66 -2.01
N MET A 210 12.90 2.32 -1.60
CA MET A 210 12.26 1.02 -1.76
C MET A 210 11.07 1.15 -2.72
N THR A 211 11.04 0.34 -3.77
CA THR A 211 9.88 0.21 -4.66
C THR A 211 9.00 -0.97 -4.23
N MET A 212 7.74 -1.00 -4.67
CA MET A 212 6.78 -2.03 -4.29
C MET A 212 6.63 -3.09 -5.40
N PRO A 213 6.28 -4.34 -5.09
CA PRO A 213 6.05 -5.36 -6.10
C PRO A 213 4.64 -5.22 -6.68
N THR A 214 4.39 -5.78 -7.86
CA THR A 214 3.01 -5.97 -8.33
C THR A 214 2.37 -7.09 -7.52
N ILE A 215 1.15 -6.85 -7.01
CA ILE A 215 0.37 -7.87 -6.29
C ILE A 215 -0.66 -8.46 -7.26
N LEU A 216 -0.76 -9.79 -7.28
CA LEU A 216 -1.73 -10.53 -8.06
C LEU A 216 -2.68 -11.28 -7.11
N VAL A 217 -3.97 -11.20 -7.37
CA VAL A 217 -4.97 -12.07 -6.73
C VAL A 217 -5.36 -13.11 -7.76
N LYS A 218 -4.67 -14.25 -7.74
CA LYS A 218 -4.91 -15.40 -8.64
C LYS A 218 -6.04 -16.27 -8.09
N GLY A 219 -6.55 -17.18 -8.93
CA GLY A 219 -7.58 -18.16 -8.51
C GLY A 219 -8.99 -17.58 -8.33
N VAL A 220 -9.19 -16.29 -8.64
CA VAL A 220 -10.52 -15.64 -8.63
C VAL A 220 -11.50 -16.35 -9.56
N THR A 221 -11.06 -16.71 -10.78
CA THR A 221 -11.88 -17.42 -11.77
C THR A 221 -12.15 -18.88 -11.41
N THR A 222 -11.36 -19.46 -10.50
CA THR A 222 -11.53 -20.84 -9.99
C THR A 222 -12.20 -20.88 -8.62
N GLY A 223 -12.67 -19.73 -8.10
CA GLY A 223 -13.35 -19.63 -6.81
C GLY A 223 -12.47 -19.73 -5.56
N ASN A 224 -11.14 -19.85 -5.71
CA ASN A 224 -10.18 -19.98 -4.62
C ASN A 224 -9.12 -18.88 -4.73
N PRO A 225 -9.43 -17.63 -4.35
CA PRO A 225 -8.51 -16.52 -4.52
C PRO A 225 -7.30 -16.63 -3.58
N TYR A 226 -6.11 -16.33 -4.09
CA TYR A 226 -4.87 -16.29 -3.31
C TYR A 226 -3.91 -15.20 -3.81
N PRO A 227 -3.12 -14.59 -2.92
CA PRO A 227 -2.12 -13.60 -3.31
C PRO A 227 -0.90 -14.26 -3.94
N GLU A 228 -0.34 -13.60 -4.96
CA GLU A 228 0.97 -13.85 -5.56
C GLU A 228 1.63 -12.50 -5.85
N MET A 229 2.93 -12.46 -6.14
CA MET A 229 3.65 -11.24 -6.48
C MET A 229 4.39 -11.38 -7.81
N GLU A 230 4.62 -10.26 -8.50
CA GLU A 230 5.33 -10.19 -9.77
C GLU A 230 6.25 -8.95 -9.85
N GLY A 231 7.27 -9.08 -10.69
CA GLY A 231 8.17 -8.01 -11.13
C GLY A 231 9.53 -8.08 -10.43
N PRO A 232 10.48 -7.23 -10.85
CA PRO A 232 11.50 -6.80 -9.93
C PRO A 232 10.93 -5.69 -9.01
N ALA A 233 11.28 -5.75 -7.74
CA ALA A 233 11.30 -4.60 -6.84
C ALA A 233 12.76 -4.25 -6.49
N TYR A 234 12.99 -3.03 -6.02
CA TYR A 234 14.33 -2.53 -5.76
C TYR A 234 14.43 -1.87 -4.40
N ILE A 235 15.61 -1.98 -3.78
CA ILE A 235 16.06 -1.11 -2.68
C ILE A 235 17.36 -0.46 -3.14
N ALA A 236 17.34 0.85 -3.37
CA ALA A 236 18.50 1.62 -3.83
C ALA A 236 18.97 2.56 -2.71
N SER A 237 20.22 2.38 -2.26
CA SER A 237 20.78 3.16 -1.17
C SER A 237 21.65 4.33 -1.63
N SER A 238 21.69 5.39 -0.84
CA SER A 238 22.66 6.47 -0.96
C SER A 238 24.11 6.00 -0.77
N SER A 239 24.33 4.88 -0.06
CA SER A 239 25.65 4.22 0.06
C SER A 239 26.09 3.51 -1.23
N GLY A 240 25.24 3.47 -2.25
CA GLY A 240 25.51 2.89 -3.57
C GLY A 240 25.12 1.41 -3.71
N TYR A 241 24.75 0.74 -2.61
CA TYR A 241 24.24 -0.62 -2.65
C TYR A 241 22.87 -0.66 -3.34
N LEU A 242 22.64 -1.73 -4.11
CA LEU A 242 21.39 -1.97 -4.82
C LEU A 242 20.91 -3.38 -4.54
N THR A 243 19.70 -3.53 -4.01
CA THR A 243 19.01 -4.81 -3.92
C THR A 243 18.02 -4.93 -5.06
N LYS A 244 18.09 -6.03 -5.82
CA LYS A 244 17.05 -6.43 -6.79
C LYS A 244 16.27 -7.61 -6.20
N ILE A 245 14.95 -7.52 -6.18
CA ILE A 245 14.06 -8.54 -5.60
C ILE A 245 13.11 -9.03 -6.69
N GLY A 246 13.30 -10.27 -7.16
CA GLY A 246 12.44 -10.91 -8.15
C GLY A 246 11.39 -11.82 -7.51
N PHE A 247 10.14 -11.68 -7.95
CA PHE A 247 9.03 -12.53 -7.53
C PHE A 247 8.59 -13.46 -8.64
N HIS A 248 8.42 -14.74 -8.30
CA HIS A 248 7.97 -15.75 -9.24
C HIS A 248 6.90 -16.60 -8.58
N GLY A 249 5.90 -16.97 -9.37
CA GLY A 249 4.84 -17.86 -8.94
C GLY A 249 4.69 -19.07 -9.84
N LYS A 250 3.59 -19.80 -9.65
CA LYS A 250 3.22 -20.88 -10.57
C LYS A 250 3.20 -20.39 -12.02
N GLY A 251 3.82 -21.18 -12.90
CA GLY A 251 3.84 -20.94 -14.34
C GLY A 251 2.45 -21.06 -14.96
N ARG A 252 2.30 -20.67 -16.23
CA ARG A 252 1.00 -20.59 -16.93
C ARG A 252 0.24 -21.93 -17.00
N LEU A 253 0.94 -23.07 -16.87
CA LEU A 253 0.36 -24.42 -16.84
C LEU A 253 0.10 -24.93 -15.41
N GLY A 254 0.26 -24.10 -14.37
CA GLY A 254 -0.02 -24.47 -12.97
C GLY A 254 1.08 -25.27 -12.26
N TYR A 255 2.15 -25.62 -12.97
CA TYR A 255 3.37 -26.23 -12.42
C TYR A 255 4.26 -25.20 -11.71
N GLY A 256 5.05 -25.67 -10.74
CA GLY A 256 5.97 -24.87 -9.94
C GLY A 256 5.47 -24.59 -8.53
N GLN A 257 6.36 -24.03 -7.70
CA GLN A 257 6.03 -23.58 -6.35
C GLN A 257 5.46 -22.16 -6.40
N LYS A 258 4.53 -21.86 -5.49
CA LYS A 258 4.02 -20.49 -5.30
C LYS A 258 5.04 -19.65 -4.53
N ASN A 259 4.84 -18.34 -4.59
CA ASN A 259 5.44 -17.36 -3.67
C ASN A 259 6.96 -17.35 -3.65
N GLN A 260 7.61 -17.71 -4.75
CA GLN A 260 9.07 -17.72 -4.83
C GLN A 260 9.61 -16.29 -4.82
N VAL A 261 10.72 -16.09 -4.11
CA VAL A 261 11.44 -14.83 -4.04
C VAL A 261 12.94 -15.08 -4.20
N VAL A 262 13.59 -14.17 -4.92
CA VAL A 262 15.04 -14.08 -5.03
C VAL A 262 15.43 -12.62 -4.85
N ALA A 263 16.10 -12.29 -3.74
CA ALA A 263 16.73 -10.98 -3.56
C ALA A 263 18.24 -11.10 -3.70
N GLU A 264 18.84 -10.18 -4.44
CA GLU A 264 20.28 -10.11 -4.70
C GLU A 264 20.75 -8.71 -4.31
N VAL A 265 21.70 -8.63 -3.37
CA VAL A 265 22.31 -7.39 -2.89
C VAL A 265 23.62 -7.17 -3.62
N PHE A 266 23.72 -6.07 -4.36
CA PHE A 266 24.89 -5.71 -5.16
C PHE A 266 25.66 -4.56 -4.50
N ALA A 267 26.99 -4.68 -4.50
CA ALA A 267 27.88 -3.65 -4.02
C ALA A 267 27.95 -2.47 -5.02
N PRO A 268 28.35 -1.25 -4.59
CA PRO A 268 28.38 -0.07 -5.46
C PRO A 268 29.16 -0.26 -6.76
N ASN A 269 30.25 -1.04 -6.69
CA ASN A 269 31.19 -1.24 -7.80
C ASN A 269 31.02 -2.58 -8.52
N ASP A 270 30.07 -3.43 -8.12
CA ASP A 270 29.81 -4.72 -8.77
C ASP A 270 28.30 -4.99 -8.89
N LYS A 271 27.79 -4.90 -10.11
CA LYS A 271 26.38 -5.10 -10.46
C LYS A 271 26.08 -6.51 -10.98
N HIS A 272 27.09 -7.38 -11.05
CA HIS A 272 26.99 -8.70 -11.66
C HIS A 272 27.13 -9.81 -10.62
N HIS A 273 27.96 -9.61 -9.59
CA HIS A 273 28.16 -10.57 -8.52
C HIS A 273 27.50 -10.06 -7.24
N PRO A 274 26.39 -10.67 -6.80
CA PRO A 274 25.74 -10.26 -5.57
C PRO A 274 26.62 -10.61 -4.36
N LEU A 275 26.70 -9.68 -3.42
CA LEU A 275 27.34 -9.88 -2.11
C LEU A 275 26.53 -10.83 -1.24
N TYR A 276 25.20 -10.73 -1.32
CA TYR A 276 24.27 -11.59 -0.61
C TYR A 276 23.10 -12.01 -1.50
N ARG A 277 22.57 -13.21 -1.23
CA ARG A 277 21.40 -13.74 -1.91
C ARG A 277 20.38 -14.26 -0.88
N ILE A 278 19.14 -13.80 -0.96
CA ILE A 278 18.01 -14.36 -0.21
C ILE A 278 17.13 -15.12 -1.19
N THR A 279 16.89 -16.41 -0.94
CA THR A 279 16.04 -17.26 -1.79
C THR A 279 15.01 -18.03 -0.97
N GLY A 280 13.90 -18.42 -1.60
CA GLY A 280 12.90 -19.29 -0.98
C GLY A 280 11.48 -18.83 -1.27
N GLN A 281 10.59 -18.99 -0.30
CA GLN A 281 9.20 -18.57 -0.39
C GLN A 281 8.91 -17.43 0.58
N TRP A 282 8.38 -16.30 0.11
CA TRP A 282 8.06 -15.15 0.98
C TRP A 282 6.92 -15.43 1.99
N THR A 283 6.29 -16.60 1.89
CA THR A 283 5.33 -17.14 2.87
C THR A 283 5.85 -18.34 3.66
N GLY A 284 7.10 -18.76 3.45
CA GLY A 284 7.59 -20.07 3.89
C GLY A 284 9.07 -20.04 4.28
N GLU A 285 9.80 -21.07 3.88
CA GLU A 285 11.25 -21.18 4.13
C GLU A 285 12.05 -20.18 3.30
N ILE A 286 13.01 -19.55 3.95
CA ILE A 286 13.96 -18.58 3.41
C ILE A 286 15.38 -19.02 3.74
N LYS A 287 16.27 -18.88 2.77
CA LYS A 287 17.70 -19.14 2.88
C LYS A 287 18.49 -17.90 2.47
N VAL A 288 19.47 -17.53 3.28
CA VAL A 288 20.39 -16.40 3.06
C VAL A 288 21.79 -16.93 2.82
N GLU A 289 22.43 -16.49 1.74
CA GLU A 289 23.78 -16.88 1.34
C GLU A 289 24.69 -15.67 1.12
N ASP A 290 25.99 -15.85 1.34
CA ASP A 290 27.03 -14.90 0.92
C ASP A 290 27.46 -15.09 -0.55
N SER A 291 28.43 -14.28 -1.00
CA SER A 291 28.99 -14.35 -2.35
C SER A 291 29.68 -15.69 -2.67
N SER A 292 30.10 -16.44 -1.66
CA SER A 292 30.71 -17.78 -1.80
C SER A 292 29.67 -18.90 -1.78
N LYS A 293 28.37 -18.57 -1.71
CA LYS A 293 27.26 -19.51 -1.56
C LYS A 293 27.29 -20.26 -0.23
N THR A 294 27.94 -19.71 0.77
CA THR A 294 27.86 -20.21 2.14
C THR A 294 26.51 -19.80 2.72
N THR A 295 25.74 -20.76 3.23
CA THR A 295 24.51 -20.46 3.97
C THR A 295 24.87 -19.71 5.26
N LEU A 296 24.38 -18.48 5.39
CA LEU A 296 24.50 -17.65 6.59
C LEU A 296 23.33 -17.89 7.56
N GLU A 297 22.12 -18.09 7.02
CA GLU A 297 20.90 -18.25 7.79
C GLU A 297 19.85 -19.04 7.00
N GLU A 298 19.09 -19.88 7.67
CA GLU A 298 17.88 -20.53 7.16
C GLU A 298 16.76 -20.40 8.19
N PHE A 299 15.59 -19.95 7.75
CA PHE A 299 14.45 -19.74 8.63
C PHE A 299 13.12 -19.77 7.88
N HIS A 300 12.06 -20.15 8.58
CA HIS A 300 10.70 -19.95 8.10
C HIS A 300 10.22 -18.53 8.48
N VAL A 301 9.56 -17.81 7.56
CA VAL A 301 9.08 -16.42 7.80
C VAL A 301 8.27 -16.28 9.09
N ASP A 302 7.42 -17.27 9.40
CA ASP A 302 6.62 -17.33 10.64
C ASP A 302 7.43 -17.38 11.94
N LYS A 303 8.74 -17.65 11.87
CA LYS A 303 9.64 -17.61 13.03
C LYS A 303 10.18 -16.21 13.30
N ILE A 304 10.03 -15.29 12.36
CA ILE A 304 10.40 -13.88 12.56
C ILE A 304 9.28 -13.20 13.36
N PRO A 305 9.55 -12.71 14.58
CA PRO A 305 8.51 -12.12 15.43
C PRO A 305 7.80 -10.94 14.77
N ILE A 306 6.48 -10.90 14.93
CA ILE A 306 5.65 -9.75 14.55
C ILE A 306 5.43 -8.92 15.82
N SER A 307 5.81 -7.65 15.76
CA SER A 307 5.51 -6.67 16.79
C SER A 307 4.08 -6.18 16.59
N PRO A 308 3.22 -6.26 17.63
CA PRO A 308 1.83 -5.84 17.51
C PRO A 308 1.74 -4.33 17.31
N LEU A 309 0.97 -3.91 16.30
CA LEU A 309 0.62 -2.50 16.15
C LEU A 309 -0.36 -2.10 17.24
N LYS A 310 0.03 -1.17 18.10
CA LYS A 310 -0.85 -0.56 19.10
C LYS A 310 -1.63 0.59 18.47
N VAL A 311 -2.95 0.44 18.39
CA VAL A 311 -3.90 1.46 17.93
C VAL A 311 -4.82 1.83 19.09
N ALA A 312 -5.23 3.10 19.17
CA ALA A 312 -6.17 3.54 20.21
C ALA A 312 -7.53 2.83 20.08
N PRO A 313 -8.27 2.62 21.19
CA PRO A 313 -9.66 2.18 21.15
C PRO A 313 -10.52 3.08 20.26
N VAL A 314 -11.56 2.52 19.61
CA VAL A 314 -12.39 3.24 18.63
C VAL A 314 -13.06 4.48 19.26
N GLU A 315 -13.37 4.41 20.54
CA GLU A 315 -14.01 5.47 21.33
C GLU A 315 -13.08 6.67 21.59
N GLU A 316 -11.76 6.43 21.59
CA GLU A 316 -10.72 7.44 21.81
C GLU A 316 -10.20 8.05 20.50
N GLN A 317 -10.44 7.37 19.38
CA GLN A 317 -10.06 7.83 18.05
C GLN A 317 -10.88 9.06 17.63
N THR A 318 -10.31 9.95 16.85
CA THR A 318 -11.03 11.04 16.19
C THR A 318 -11.96 10.51 15.11
N PRO A 319 -13.00 11.25 14.71
CA PRO A 319 -13.91 10.82 13.64
C PRO A 319 -13.22 10.58 12.27
N TRP A 320 -12.00 11.08 12.09
CA TRP A 320 -11.18 10.95 10.88
C TRP A 320 -10.34 9.69 10.84
N GLU A 321 -10.16 9.05 12.00
CA GLU A 321 -9.38 7.82 12.08
C GLU A 321 -10.17 6.64 11.52
N SER A 322 -9.49 5.87 10.68
CA SER A 322 -10.07 4.84 9.82
C SER A 322 -11.02 3.89 10.54
N ARG A 323 -10.62 3.36 11.70
CA ARG A 323 -11.44 2.37 12.42
C ARG A 323 -12.70 2.97 13.01
N ARG A 324 -12.68 4.25 13.43
CA ARG A 324 -13.87 4.98 13.88
C ARG A 324 -14.75 5.39 12.70
N ALA A 325 -14.18 5.97 11.65
CA ALA A 325 -14.92 6.39 10.46
C ALA A 325 -15.66 5.23 9.79
N TRP A 326 -14.99 4.09 9.64
CA TRP A 326 -15.53 2.89 9.00
C TRP A 326 -16.22 1.93 9.96
N PHE A 327 -16.37 2.26 11.25
CA PHE A 327 -16.87 1.33 12.27
C PHE A 327 -18.19 0.66 11.89
N LYS A 328 -19.20 1.45 11.49
CA LYS A 328 -20.53 0.93 11.12
C LYS A 328 -20.47 0.03 9.87
N VAL A 329 -19.64 0.39 8.89
CA VAL A 329 -19.46 -0.40 7.66
C VAL A 329 -18.79 -1.73 7.97
N THR A 330 -17.70 -1.71 8.75
CA THR A 330 -16.96 -2.94 9.10
C THR A 330 -17.78 -3.89 9.96
N GLN A 331 -18.63 -3.39 10.87
CA GLN A 331 -19.59 -4.22 11.62
C GLN A 331 -20.62 -4.88 10.69
N ALA A 332 -21.17 -4.12 9.73
CA ALA A 332 -22.13 -4.67 8.76
C ALA A 332 -21.50 -5.73 7.84
N ILE A 333 -20.24 -5.55 7.43
CA ILE A 333 -19.47 -6.55 6.67
C ILE A 333 -19.33 -7.84 7.48
N LYS A 334 -18.93 -7.75 8.75
CA LYS A 334 -18.77 -8.90 9.66
C LYS A 334 -20.09 -9.64 9.92
N GLN A 335 -21.21 -8.91 9.93
CA GLN A 335 -22.55 -9.47 10.06
C GLN A 335 -23.13 -10.00 8.74
N HIS A 336 -22.38 -9.89 7.64
CA HIS A 336 -22.84 -10.21 6.28
C HIS A 336 -24.14 -9.47 5.88
N ASN A 337 -24.39 -8.29 6.46
CA ASN A 337 -25.61 -7.50 6.19
C ASN A 337 -25.38 -6.52 5.04
N ILE A 338 -25.73 -6.95 3.83
CA ILE A 338 -25.50 -6.23 2.58
C ILE A 338 -26.17 -4.85 2.58
N GLU A 339 -27.44 -4.78 3.00
CA GLU A 339 -28.21 -3.53 3.02
C GLU A 339 -27.57 -2.49 3.94
N LYS A 340 -27.15 -2.89 5.14
CA LYS A 340 -26.44 -2.00 6.08
C LYS A 340 -25.08 -1.58 5.57
N VAL A 341 -24.35 -2.46 4.88
CA VAL A 341 -23.06 -2.09 4.25
C VAL A 341 -23.28 -0.94 3.28
N TYR A 342 -24.25 -1.07 2.36
CA TYR A 342 -24.56 -0.01 1.40
C TYR A 342 -25.04 1.27 2.09
N ALA A 343 -25.99 1.19 3.01
CA ALA A 343 -26.54 2.37 3.68
C ALA A 343 -25.46 3.16 4.46
N HIS A 344 -24.61 2.47 5.22
CA HIS A 344 -23.54 3.12 5.98
C HIS A 344 -22.43 3.66 5.07
N LYS A 345 -22.07 2.93 4.00
CA LYS A 345 -21.08 3.38 3.03
C LYS A 345 -21.54 4.64 2.29
N SER A 346 -22.79 4.66 1.80
CA SER A 346 -23.37 5.82 1.13
C SER A 346 -23.42 7.05 2.03
N THR A 347 -23.65 6.88 3.33
CA THR A 347 -23.65 8.00 4.29
C THR A 347 -22.28 8.69 4.36
N LEU A 348 -21.20 7.92 4.37
CA LEU A 348 -19.82 8.43 4.40
C LEU A 348 -19.42 9.02 3.04
N GLU A 349 -19.76 8.36 1.93
CA GLU A 349 -19.46 8.88 0.60
C GLU A 349 -20.20 10.19 0.29
N GLU A 350 -21.43 10.34 0.79
CA GLU A 350 -22.21 11.59 0.65
C GLU A 350 -21.66 12.72 1.54
N SER A 351 -21.13 12.43 2.74
CA SER A 351 -20.45 13.48 3.53
C SER A 351 -19.22 14.01 2.80
N GLN A 352 -18.43 13.11 2.21
CA GLN A 352 -17.28 13.45 1.39
C GLN A 352 -17.66 14.23 0.13
N ARG A 353 -18.75 13.86 -0.56
CA ARG A 353 -19.25 14.57 -1.74
C ARG A 353 -19.67 16.00 -1.40
N ARG A 354 -20.45 16.18 -0.33
CA ARG A 354 -20.88 17.53 0.13
C ARG A 354 -19.70 18.43 0.46
N ARG A 355 -18.64 17.89 1.04
CA ARG A 355 -17.45 18.67 1.36
C ARG A 355 -16.69 19.11 0.13
N ARG A 356 -16.56 18.28 -0.91
CA ARG A 356 -15.95 18.72 -2.18
C ARG A 356 -16.72 19.87 -2.81
N VAL A 357 -18.06 19.82 -2.79
CA VAL A 357 -18.91 20.92 -3.27
C VAL A 357 -18.64 22.19 -2.48
N GLU A 358 -18.48 22.11 -1.16
CA GLU A 358 -18.16 23.26 -0.31
C GLU A 358 -16.73 23.80 -0.55
N GLU A 359 -15.75 22.92 -0.75
CA GLU A 359 -14.37 23.27 -1.11
C GLU A 359 -14.33 24.02 -2.46
N GLU A 360 -15.06 23.52 -3.47
CA GLU A 360 -15.21 24.16 -4.77
C GLU A 360 -15.91 25.52 -4.65
N ARG A 361 -17.01 25.60 -3.89
CA ARG A 361 -17.76 26.83 -3.66
C ARG A 361 -16.92 27.91 -2.96
N THR A 362 -16.04 27.51 -2.04
CA THR A 362 -15.21 28.44 -1.25
C THR A 362 -13.82 28.68 -1.83
N GLY A 363 -13.44 27.93 -2.87
CA GLY A 363 -12.09 27.95 -3.44
C GLY A 363 -11.00 27.43 -2.49
N LYS A 364 -11.38 26.74 -1.40
CA LYS A 364 -10.44 26.20 -0.42
C LYS A 364 -10.27 24.71 -0.64
N GLN A 365 -9.07 24.27 -1.05
CA GLN A 365 -8.78 22.84 -1.15
C GLN A 365 -8.50 22.23 0.23
N TRP A 366 -8.80 20.93 0.40
CA TRP A 366 -8.36 20.16 1.56
C TRP A 366 -6.85 20.32 1.80
N ASN A 367 -6.49 20.82 2.97
CA ASN A 367 -5.10 20.90 3.39
C ASN A 367 -4.68 19.57 4.01
N ARG A 368 -3.62 18.97 3.46
CA ARG A 368 -3.08 17.71 4.00
C ARG A 368 -2.42 17.99 5.34
N LEU A 369 -2.68 17.15 6.31
CA LEU A 369 -2.35 17.44 7.71
C LEU A 369 -0.92 17.05 8.07
N PHE A 370 -0.45 15.90 7.56
CA PHE A 370 0.81 15.28 7.94
C PHE A 370 1.80 15.15 6.79
N PHE A 371 1.37 15.42 5.56
CA PHE A 371 2.20 15.29 4.37
C PHE A 371 2.08 16.49 3.43
N THR A 372 3.20 16.84 2.81
CA THR A 372 3.28 17.90 1.80
C THR A 372 3.90 17.37 0.53
N GLN A 373 3.58 17.97 -0.61
CA GLN A 373 4.25 17.63 -1.86
C GLN A 373 5.73 18.02 -1.82
N ILE A 374 6.57 17.13 -2.34
CA ILE A 374 7.99 17.41 -2.61
C ILE A 374 8.05 18.27 -3.88
N PRO A 375 8.80 19.39 -3.87
CA PRO A 375 9.01 20.20 -5.07
C PRO A 375 9.61 19.36 -6.21
N LYS A 376 9.27 19.70 -7.46
CA LYS A 376 9.97 19.16 -8.62
C LYS A 376 11.46 19.56 -8.54
N GLY A 377 12.37 18.64 -8.86
CA GLY A 377 13.81 18.92 -8.75
C GLY A 377 14.43 18.63 -7.39
N ASP A 378 13.77 17.89 -6.48
CA ASP A 378 14.40 17.48 -5.21
C ASP A 378 15.58 16.54 -5.48
N GLU A 379 16.79 17.08 -5.34
CA GLU A 379 18.05 16.40 -5.69
C GLU A 379 18.24 15.08 -4.95
N THR A 380 17.74 14.99 -3.71
CA THR A 380 17.88 13.79 -2.88
C THR A 380 17.02 12.66 -3.44
N LEU A 381 15.74 12.95 -3.70
CA LEU A 381 14.83 12.00 -4.33
C LEU A 381 15.32 11.61 -5.72
N GLU A 382 15.72 12.58 -6.55
CA GLU A 382 16.22 12.32 -7.91
C GLU A 382 17.48 11.47 -7.89
N SER A 383 18.40 11.70 -6.94
CA SER A 383 19.60 10.90 -6.76
C SER A 383 19.28 9.44 -6.42
N LEU A 384 18.30 9.17 -5.56
CA LEU A 384 17.88 7.80 -5.22
C LEU A 384 17.14 7.13 -6.37
N VAL A 385 16.16 7.83 -6.97
CA VAL A 385 15.43 7.35 -8.15
C VAL A 385 16.39 7.03 -9.28
N SER A 386 17.47 7.81 -9.44
CA SER A 386 18.44 7.61 -10.51
C SER A 386 19.21 6.28 -10.42
N LYS A 387 19.25 5.65 -9.24
CA LYS A 387 19.90 4.36 -9.00
C LYS A 387 19.01 3.16 -9.32
N VAL A 388 17.70 3.35 -9.46
CA VAL A 388 16.76 2.30 -9.85
C VAL A 388 16.87 2.05 -11.37
N PRO A 389 17.13 0.82 -11.86
CA PRO A 389 17.32 0.57 -13.30
C PRO A 389 16.06 0.78 -14.16
N GLU A 390 14.86 0.49 -13.63
CA GLU A 390 13.59 0.47 -14.37
C GLU A 390 12.65 1.63 -13.98
N LYS A 391 13.10 2.87 -14.20
CA LYS A 391 12.50 4.09 -13.61
C LYS A 391 11.10 4.44 -14.14
N LEU A 392 10.84 4.18 -15.43
CA LEU A 392 9.70 4.80 -16.14
C LEU A 392 8.34 4.16 -15.83
N SER A 393 8.28 2.88 -15.41
CA SER A 393 7.01 2.21 -15.08
C SER A 393 6.76 2.11 -13.58
N ILE A 394 7.81 2.00 -12.76
CA ILE A 394 7.70 1.74 -11.32
C ILE A 394 7.54 3.03 -10.51
N LEU A 395 8.14 4.14 -10.97
CA LEU A 395 8.24 5.41 -10.24
C LEU A 395 7.64 6.60 -11.00
N ASP A 396 6.46 6.40 -11.59
CA ASP A 396 5.71 7.48 -12.23
C ASP A 396 4.91 8.30 -11.19
N PHE A 397 5.55 9.32 -10.63
CA PHE A 397 4.91 10.18 -9.62
C PHE A 397 3.75 11.04 -10.16
N THR A 398 3.51 11.09 -11.48
CA THR A 398 2.30 11.76 -11.98
C THR A 398 1.03 11.04 -11.53
N LYS A 399 1.10 9.71 -11.38
CA LYS A 399 0.00 8.87 -10.88
C LYS A 399 -0.23 8.98 -9.38
N THR A 400 0.69 9.63 -8.65
CA THR A 400 0.54 9.92 -7.22
C THR A 400 0.27 11.39 -6.94
N GLY A 401 0.00 12.19 -7.98
CA GLY A 401 -0.15 13.64 -7.83
C GLY A 401 1.13 14.32 -7.34
N GLY A 402 2.31 13.76 -7.65
CA GLY A 402 3.60 14.18 -7.13
C GLY A 402 4.17 13.23 -6.08
N ALA A 403 5.37 13.54 -5.61
CA ALA A 403 5.99 12.85 -4.48
C ALA A 403 5.61 13.52 -3.16
N TRP A 404 5.55 12.75 -2.07
CA TRP A 404 5.07 13.22 -0.77
C TRP A 404 6.15 13.12 0.31
N ARG A 405 6.23 14.14 1.16
CA ARG A 405 7.13 14.24 2.32
C ARG A 405 6.31 14.34 3.59
N PHE A 406 6.79 13.71 4.66
CA PHE A 406 6.26 13.89 6.01
C PHE A 406 6.66 15.26 6.60
N ILE A 407 5.76 15.90 7.35
CA ILE A 407 5.99 17.24 7.93
C ILE A 407 7.01 17.29 9.08
N GLY A 408 7.58 16.14 9.46
CA GLY A 408 8.48 15.99 10.59
C GLY A 408 7.77 15.59 11.88
N ALA A 409 8.48 14.86 12.75
CA ALA A 409 7.91 14.25 13.94
C ALA A 409 7.29 15.27 14.90
N ASP A 410 8.01 16.35 15.23
CA ASP A 410 7.55 17.33 16.22
C ASP A 410 6.28 18.06 15.76
N ARG A 411 6.24 18.46 14.48
CA ARG A 411 5.06 19.11 13.90
C ARG A 411 3.89 18.15 13.78
N ALA A 412 4.13 16.88 13.45
CA ALA A 412 3.08 15.87 13.43
C ALA A 412 2.49 15.61 14.82
N GLU A 413 3.32 15.53 15.86
CA GLU A 413 2.85 15.41 17.24
C GLU A 413 2.01 16.63 17.66
N GLU A 414 2.40 17.84 17.25
CA GLU A 414 1.64 19.06 17.48
C GLU A 414 0.28 19.03 16.76
N VAL A 415 0.25 18.70 15.47
CA VAL A 415 -1.00 18.59 14.69
C VAL A 415 -1.93 17.55 15.32
N LYS A 416 -1.40 16.38 15.71
CA LYS A 416 -2.17 15.29 16.31
C LYS A 416 -2.84 15.71 17.63
N ARG A 417 -2.19 16.53 18.45
CA ARG A 417 -2.77 17.06 19.71
C ARG A 417 -3.98 17.98 19.49
N HIS A 418 -4.08 18.61 18.32
CA HIS A 418 -5.12 19.60 18.00
C HIS A 418 -6.18 19.09 17.03
N LEU A 419 -6.19 17.78 16.70
CA LEU A 419 -7.22 17.21 15.83
C LEU A 419 -8.61 17.33 16.48
N SER A 420 -9.58 17.81 15.69
CA SER A 420 -10.99 17.88 16.09
C SER A 420 -11.52 16.49 16.45
N ARG A 421 -12.27 16.42 17.55
CA ARG A 421 -12.94 15.18 18.02
C ARG A 421 -14.43 15.13 17.70
N ASP A 422 -14.99 16.24 17.20
CA ASP A 422 -16.44 16.46 17.22
C ASP A 422 -17.10 16.30 15.85
N SER A 423 -16.36 16.56 14.76
CA SER A 423 -16.90 16.49 13.40
C SER A 423 -16.39 15.27 12.65
N LEU A 424 -17.32 14.45 12.16
CA LEU A 424 -17.04 13.44 11.15
C LEU A 424 -16.46 14.07 9.87
N PRO A 425 -15.65 13.31 9.11
CA PRO A 425 -15.23 13.67 7.77
C PRO A 425 -16.41 13.93 6.84
#